data_AF-A0AA48GVV8-F1
#
_entry.id   AF-A0AA48GVV8-F1
#
_cell.length_a   1.000
_cell.length_b   1.000
_cell.length_c   1.000
_cell.angle_alpha   90.00
_cell.angle_beta   90.00
_cell.angle_gamma   90.00
#
_symmetry.space_group_name_H-M   'P 1'
#
loop_
_entity.id
_entity.type
_entity.pdbx_description
1 polymer ?
#
loop_
_entity_poly.entity_id
_entity_poly.type
_entity_poly.pdbx_seq_one_letter_code
_entity_poly.pdbx_strand_id
1 'polypeptide(L)'
;MEIPRRNAMGQRQTINLGITDDERVWHFRSAWNVAALNCTAAQYDPILTAYSDYISKHQRTLGQVNERIDRAYRQQLGARRAGMLAREERMTAVYNFFALPPARARFCRAALDISNRYLLAPVDPVGFANENFALVEEPFELFFQEYEQYQRDSAAWDAKWGAMFGQSQPGWVAVQEARAKGIPVPTAGTSDPSATLANPAATAGMVTDPETGVAVPVVPVQENFVSQPVVEPVASGQDGSTPR
;
A
#
# COMPACT_ATOMS: atom_id res chain seq x y z
N MET A 1 -10.96 6.63 2.13
CA MET A 1 -10.46 5.65 3.10
C MET A 1 -10.35 6.34 4.44
N GLU A 2 -10.75 5.69 5.53
CA GLU A 2 -10.42 6.18 6.87
C GLU A 2 -9.02 5.65 7.22
N ILE A 3 -8.11 6.55 7.60
CA ILE A 3 -6.74 6.20 7.98
C ILE A 3 -6.55 6.43 9.49
N PRO A 4 -5.65 5.66 10.15
CA PRO A 4 -5.46 5.79 11.58
C PRO A 4 -5.01 7.21 11.97
N ARG A 5 -5.59 7.75 13.05
CA ARG A 5 -5.23 9.08 13.56
C ARG A 5 -3.88 9.05 14.27
N ARG A 6 -3.27 10.22 14.47
CA ARG A 6 -2.12 10.38 15.37
C ARG A 6 -2.59 10.73 16.78
N ASN A 7 -1.91 10.21 17.79
CA ASN A 7 -2.11 10.61 19.18
C ASN A 7 -1.42 11.97 19.48
N ALA A 8 -1.56 12.46 20.72
CA ALA A 8 -0.92 13.71 21.15
C ALA A 8 0.62 13.69 21.09
N MET A 9 1.24 12.50 21.01
CA MET A 9 2.69 12.31 20.85
C MET A 9 3.11 12.19 19.37
N GLY A 10 2.19 12.39 18.43
CA GLY A 10 2.45 12.27 16.99
C GLY A 10 2.51 10.82 16.47
N GLN A 11 2.28 9.81 17.31
CA GLN A 11 2.32 8.41 16.92
C GLN A 11 0.99 7.98 16.29
N ARG A 12 1.08 7.25 15.20
CA ARG A 12 -0.07 6.67 14.49
C ARG A 12 -0.74 5.60 15.35
N GLN A 13 -2.05 5.67 15.53
CA GLN A 13 -2.84 4.72 16.32
C GLN A 13 -3.20 3.49 15.50
N THR A 14 -2.19 2.69 15.12
CA THR A 14 -2.37 1.43 14.39
C THR A 14 -2.57 0.24 15.33
N ILE A 15 -2.81 -0.94 14.75
CA ILE A 15 -2.83 -2.22 15.46
C ILE A 15 -1.47 -2.58 16.09
N ASN A 16 -0.39 -1.90 15.70
CA ASN A 16 0.97 -2.17 16.18
C ASN A 16 1.43 -1.18 17.25
N LEU A 17 0.60 -0.18 17.61
CA LEU A 17 0.94 0.79 18.66
C LEU A 17 0.90 0.14 20.05
N GLY A 18 1.95 0.37 20.85
CA GLY A 18 1.98 0.00 22.26
C GLY A 18 2.00 -1.52 22.52
N ILE A 19 2.38 -2.32 21.53
CA ILE A 19 2.47 -3.77 21.66
C ILE A 19 3.68 -4.22 22.47
N THR A 20 3.54 -5.37 23.13
CA THR A 20 4.65 -6.01 23.84
C THR A 20 5.73 -6.50 22.88
N ASP A 21 6.94 -6.80 23.38
CA ASP A 21 8.01 -7.36 22.54
C ASP A 21 7.63 -8.72 21.95
N ASP A 22 6.92 -9.57 22.70
CA ASP A 22 6.41 -10.85 22.19
C ASP A 22 5.38 -10.63 21.06
N GLU A 23 4.45 -9.69 21.25
CA GLU A 23 3.51 -9.31 20.18
C GLU A 23 4.26 -8.72 18.98
N ARG A 24 5.31 -7.92 19.17
CA ARG A 24 6.11 -7.39 18.07
C ARG A 24 6.73 -8.50 17.23
N VAL A 25 7.31 -9.51 17.86
CA VAL A 25 7.85 -10.70 17.17
C VAL A 25 6.73 -11.42 16.40
N TRP A 26 5.56 -11.56 17.01
CA TRP A 26 4.42 -12.21 16.38
C TRP A 26 3.87 -11.41 15.18
N HIS A 27 3.72 -10.10 15.32
CA HIS A 27 3.27 -9.18 14.27
C HIS A 27 4.28 -9.12 13.11
N PHE A 28 5.57 -9.09 13.41
CA PHE A 28 6.64 -9.18 12.41
C PHE A 28 6.53 -10.46 11.58
N ARG A 29 6.34 -11.62 12.25
CA ARG A 29 6.14 -12.89 11.56
C ARG A 29 4.89 -12.88 10.67
N SER A 30 3.80 -12.28 11.13
CA SER A 30 2.60 -12.09 10.31
C SER A 30 2.85 -11.20 9.09
N ALA A 31 3.57 -10.09 9.26
CA ALA A 31 3.97 -9.23 8.14
C ALA A 31 4.77 -10.03 7.10
N TRP A 32 5.81 -10.74 7.53
CA TRP A 32 6.64 -11.52 6.61
C TRP A 32 5.85 -12.64 5.92
N ASN A 33 4.90 -13.26 6.61
CA ASN A 33 3.98 -14.21 5.99
C ASN A 33 3.12 -13.57 4.90
N VAL A 34 2.55 -12.40 5.17
CA VAL A 34 1.76 -11.65 4.17
C VAL A 34 2.64 -11.28 2.98
N ALA A 35 3.89 -10.87 3.20
CA ALA A 35 4.84 -10.60 2.12
C ALA A 35 5.12 -11.85 1.27
N ALA A 36 5.41 -12.99 1.91
CA ALA A 36 5.65 -14.25 1.22
C ALA A 36 4.46 -14.72 0.36
N LEU A 37 3.23 -14.32 0.70
CA LEU A 37 2.03 -14.63 -0.07
C LEU A 37 1.72 -13.63 -1.19
N ASN A 38 2.07 -12.35 -1.00
CA ASN A 38 1.60 -11.25 -1.87
C ASN A 38 2.67 -10.64 -2.77
N CYS A 39 3.95 -10.91 -2.49
CA CYS A 39 5.09 -10.38 -3.24
C CYS A 39 5.62 -11.46 -4.20
N THR A 40 4.86 -11.74 -5.25
CA THR A 40 5.06 -12.93 -6.11
C THR A 40 5.82 -12.66 -7.42
N ALA A 41 6.24 -11.43 -7.70
CA ALA A 41 7.11 -11.16 -8.84
C ALA A 41 8.50 -11.78 -8.62
N ALA A 42 9.17 -12.23 -9.68
CA ALA A 42 10.43 -12.98 -9.61
C ALA A 42 11.53 -12.26 -8.79
N GLN A 43 11.58 -10.93 -8.82
CA GLN A 43 12.54 -10.16 -8.01
C GLN A 43 12.36 -10.34 -6.49
N TYR A 44 11.20 -10.82 -6.05
CA TYR A 44 10.81 -11.02 -4.65
C TYR A 44 10.90 -12.48 -4.21
N ASP A 45 11.35 -13.41 -5.06
CA ASP A 45 11.53 -14.84 -4.75
C ASP A 45 12.29 -15.08 -3.42
N PRO A 46 13.35 -14.31 -3.07
CA PRO A 46 14.06 -14.50 -1.79
C PRO A 46 13.18 -14.39 -0.55
N ILE A 47 12.04 -13.68 -0.61
CA ILE A 47 11.13 -13.49 0.52
C ILE A 47 10.58 -14.82 1.01
N LEU A 48 10.09 -15.66 0.09
CA LEU A 48 9.51 -16.96 0.44
C LEU A 48 10.58 -17.90 1.01
N THR A 49 11.77 -17.91 0.40
CA THR A 49 12.91 -18.71 0.86
C THR A 49 13.32 -18.32 2.28
N ALA A 50 13.55 -17.03 2.52
CA ALA A 50 13.99 -16.53 3.81
C ALA A 50 12.92 -16.72 4.89
N TYR A 51 11.65 -16.45 4.59
CA TYR A 51 10.56 -16.66 5.55
C TYR A 51 10.43 -18.15 5.95
N SER A 52 10.47 -19.05 4.96
CA SER A 52 10.36 -20.50 5.19
C SER A 52 11.53 -21.03 6.04
N ASP A 53 12.73 -20.54 5.77
CA ASP A 53 13.93 -20.87 6.54
C ASP A 53 13.86 -20.31 7.98
N TYR A 54 13.44 -19.05 8.15
CA TYR A 54 13.24 -18.42 9.46
C TYR A 54 12.28 -19.20 10.35
N ILE A 55 11.09 -19.54 9.83
CA ILE A 55 10.10 -20.26 10.64
C ILE A 55 10.55 -21.68 10.95
N SER A 56 11.28 -22.36 10.05
CA SER A 56 11.71 -23.75 10.24
C SER A 56 12.89 -23.88 11.19
N LYS A 57 13.89 -22.99 11.11
CA LYS A 57 15.03 -22.99 12.02
C LYS A 57 14.67 -22.55 13.44
N HIS A 58 13.70 -21.66 13.58
CA HIS A 58 13.39 -21.02 14.86
C HIS A 58 12.05 -21.46 15.49
N GLN A 59 11.47 -22.59 15.05
CA GLN A 59 10.16 -23.09 15.50
C GLN A 59 10.01 -23.11 17.03
N ARG A 60 11.03 -23.58 17.75
CA ARG A 60 11.00 -23.70 19.22
C ARG A 60 10.88 -22.34 19.90
N THR A 61 11.74 -21.38 19.52
CA THR A 61 11.73 -20.03 20.10
C THR A 61 10.43 -19.30 19.77
N LEU A 62 9.97 -19.38 18.51
CA LEU A 62 8.71 -18.78 18.07
C LEU A 62 7.49 -19.43 18.75
N GLY A 63 7.54 -20.74 19.01
CA GLY A 63 6.53 -21.45 19.80
C GLY A 63 6.42 -20.90 21.23
N GLN A 64 7.56 -20.68 21.89
CA GLN A 64 7.58 -20.10 23.24
C GLN A 64 7.04 -18.66 23.29
N VAL A 65 7.31 -17.85 22.26
CA VAL A 65 6.71 -16.51 22.10
C VAL A 65 5.19 -16.63 22.02
N ASN A 66 4.67 -17.51 21.15
CA ASN A 66 3.21 -17.71 21.01
C ASN A 66 2.57 -18.15 22.33
N GLU A 67 3.21 -19.05 23.07
CA GLU A 67 2.71 -19.49 24.38
C GLU A 67 2.67 -18.37 25.42
N ARG A 68 3.66 -17.44 25.41
CA ARG A 68 3.65 -16.27 26.29
C ARG A 68 2.52 -15.31 25.95
N ILE A 69 2.28 -15.05 24.67
CA ILE A 69 1.15 -14.25 24.20
C ILE A 69 -0.17 -14.89 24.65
N ASP A 70 -0.34 -16.19 24.41
CA ASP A 70 -1.52 -16.94 24.83
C ASP A 70 -1.79 -16.82 26.34
N ARG A 71 -0.72 -16.90 27.16
CA ARG A 71 -0.83 -16.72 28.62
C ARG A 71 -1.25 -15.29 28.97
N ALA A 72 -0.68 -14.28 28.32
CA ALA A 72 -1.01 -12.88 28.56
C ALA A 72 -2.49 -12.58 28.27
N TYR A 73 -3.01 -13.01 27.10
CA TYR A 73 -4.43 -12.81 26.74
C TYR A 73 -5.37 -13.53 27.72
N ARG A 74 -5.03 -14.74 28.17
CA ARG A 74 -5.83 -15.47 29.17
C ARG A 74 -5.83 -14.77 30.53
N GLN A 75 -4.70 -14.21 30.95
CA GLN A 75 -4.58 -13.48 32.22
C GLN A 75 -5.37 -12.17 32.18
N GLN A 76 -5.29 -11.42 31.08
CA GLN A 76 -5.99 -10.13 30.93
C GLN A 76 -7.51 -10.27 30.94
N LEU A 77 -8.05 -11.34 30.34
CA LEU A 77 -9.51 -11.50 30.15
C LEU A 77 -10.17 -12.45 31.15
N GLY A 78 -9.42 -13.04 32.08
CA GLY A 78 -9.95 -13.87 33.18
C GLY A 78 -10.61 -15.18 32.76
N ALA A 79 -10.73 -15.46 31.46
CA ALA A 79 -11.35 -16.65 30.92
C ALA A 79 -10.63 -17.14 29.66
N ARG A 80 -10.37 -18.47 29.59
CA ARG A 80 -9.64 -19.09 28.48
C ARG A 80 -10.26 -18.80 27.11
N ARG A 81 -11.60 -18.90 26.99
CA ARG A 81 -12.31 -18.69 25.73
C ARG A 81 -12.27 -17.23 25.28
N ALA A 82 -12.42 -16.29 26.21
CA ALA A 82 -12.32 -14.86 25.91
C ALA A 82 -10.90 -14.49 25.43
N GLY A 83 -9.87 -15.00 26.10
CA GLY A 83 -8.47 -14.87 25.69
C GLY A 83 -8.20 -15.35 24.25
N MET A 84 -8.77 -16.50 23.89
CA MET A 84 -8.62 -17.07 22.54
C MET A 84 -9.29 -16.19 21.47
N LEU A 85 -10.55 -15.78 21.69
CA LEU A 85 -11.29 -14.96 20.73
C LEU A 85 -10.63 -13.59 20.51
N ALA A 86 -10.21 -12.94 21.59
CA ALA A 86 -9.51 -11.65 21.49
C ALA A 86 -8.18 -11.77 20.73
N ARG A 87 -7.45 -12.88 20.91
CA ARG A 87 -6.25 -13.17 20.14
C ARG A 87 -6.56 -13.39 18.67
N GLU A 88 -7.58 -14.17 18.32
CA GLU A 88 -7.99 -14.42 16.93
C GLU A 88 -8.44 -13.14 16.20
N GLU A 89 -9.20 -12.29 16.89
CA GLU A 89 -9.59 -10.97 16.38
C GLU A 89 -8.36 -10.10 16.13
N ARG A 90 -7.45 -10.01 17.11
CA ARG A 90 -6.18 -9.30 16.97
C ARG A 90 -5.38 -9.82 15.78
N MET A 91 -5.34 -11.14 15.60
CA MET A 91 -4.60 -11.76 14.50
C MET A 91 -5.14 -11.29 13.16
N THR A 92 -6.46 -11.41 12.97
CA THR A 92 -7.13 -10.97 11.74
C THR A 92 -6.84 -9.51 11.43
N ALA A 93 -6.89 -8.63 12.44
CA ALA A 93 -6.59 -7.22 12.29
C ALA A 93 -5.15 -6.93 11.83
N VAL A 94 -4.16 -7.69 12.35
CA VAL A 94 -2.75 -7.57 11.94
C VAL A 94 -2.55 -8.02 10.49
N TYR A 95 -3.16 -9.14 10.10
CA TYR A 95 -3.11 -9.60 8.71
C TYR A 95 -3.73 -8.57 7.75
N ASN A 96 -4.88 -8.02 8.11
CA ASN A 96 -5.55 -6.99 7.33
C ASN A 96 -4.70 -5.71 7.21
N PHE A 97 -4.01 -5.31 8.29
CA PHE A 97 -3.10 -4.18 8.27
C PHE A 97 -1.96 -4.38 7.27
N PHE A 98 -1.25 -5.50 7.35
CA PHE A 98 -0.13 -5.78 6.45
C PHE A 98 -0.57 -6.10 5.01
N ALA A 99 -1.85 -6.41 4.80
CA ALA A 99 -2.45 -6.63 3.49
C ALA A 99 -2.96 -5.36 2.80
N LEU A 100 -2.75 -4.16 3.35
CA LEU A 100 -3.21 -2.90 2.75
C LEU A 100 -2.64 -2.73 1.32
N PRO A 101 -3.49 -2.80 0.26
CA PRO A 101 -3.04 -2.72 -1.12
C PRO A 101 -2.19 -1.48 -1.47
N PRO A 102 -2.50 -0.25 -0.99
CA PRO A 102 -1.74 0.92 -1.42
C PRO A 102 -0.30 0.96 -0.89
N ALA A 103 0.01 0.24 0.19
CA ALA A 103 1.37 0.13 0.73
C ALA A 103 2.17 -1.01 0.10
N ARG A 104 1.52 -1.94 -0.63
CA ARG A 104 2.09 -3.23 -1.06
C ARG A 104 3.42 -3.12 -1.79
N ALA A 105 3.57 -2.16 -2.71
CA ALA A 105 4.80 -2.04 -3.51
C ALA A 105 6.02 -1.66 -2.66
N ARG A 106 5.86 -0.74 -1.69
CA ARG A 106 6.93 -0.40 -0.74
C ARG A 106 7.15 -1.51 0.27
N PHE A 107 6.07 -2.16 0.71
CA PHE A 107 6.12 -3.30 1.60
C PHE A 107 6.90 -4.49 1.04
N CYS A 108 6.69 -4.86 -0.23
CA CYS A 108 7.46 -5.93 -0.86
C CYS A 108 8.95 -5.61 -0.96
N ARG A 109 9.32 -4.34 -1.21
CA ARG A 109 10.73 -3.91 -1.21
C ARG A 109 11.35 -3.99 0.18
N ALA A 110 10.65 -3.52 1.22
CA ALA A 110 11.12 -3.63 2.59
C ALA A 110 11.27 -5.11 3.03
N ALA A 111 10.30 -5.96 2.69
CA ALA A 111 10.36 -7.39 2.98
C ALA A 111 11.51 -8.09 2.24
N LEU A 112 11.83 -7.69 1.00
CA LEU A 112 12.99 -8.19 0.27
C LEU A 112 14.30 -7.81 0.95
N ASP A 113 14.45 -6.54 1.39
CA ASP A 113 15.63 -6.09 2.13
C ASP A 113 15.80 -6.89 3.44
N ILE A 114 14.73 -7.03 4.22
CA ILE A 114 14.71 -7.86 5.44
C ILE A 114 15.11 -9.31 5.13
N SER A 115 14.58 -9.87 4.05
CA SER A 115 14.89 -11.25 3.64
C SER A 115 16.35 -11.42 3.27
N ASN A 116 16.92 -10.46 2.55
CA ASN A 116 18.33 -10.47 2.21
C ASN A 116 19.20 -10.34 3.48
N ARG A 117 18.86 -9.45 4.41
CA ARG A 117 19.56 -9.32 5.71
C ARG A 117 19.57 -10.63 6.50
N TYR A 118 18.43 -11.31 6.58
CA TYR A 118 18.32 -12.60 7.25
C TYR A 118 19.23 -13.66 6.62
N LEU A 119 19.35 -13.67 5.29
CA LEU A 119 20.17 -14.65 4.57
C LEU A 119 21.68 -14.42 4.69
N LEU A 120 22.14 -13.25 5.18
CA LEU A 120 23.57 -12.93 5.27
C LEU A 120 24.29 -13.64 6.42
N ALA A 121 23.60 -13.92 7.54
CA ALA A 121 24.21 -14.52 8.72
C ALA A 121 23.15 -15.17 9.63
N PRO A 122 23.55 -16.10 10.51
CA PRO A 122 22.68 -16.57 11.59
C PRO A 122 22.20 -15.42 12.48
N VAL A 123 20.94 -15.47 12.91
CA VAL A 123 20.32 -14.43 13.73
C VAL A 123 19.68 -15.03 14.99
N ASP A 124 19.56 -14.21 16.04
CA ASP A 124 18.55 -14.45 17.09
C ASP A 124 17.17 -14.05 16.55
N PRO A 125 16.17 -14.95 16.49
CA PRO A 125 14.89 -14.64 15.86
C PRO A 125 14.11 -13.52 16.56
N VAL A 126 14.22 -13.42 17.89
CA VAL A 126 13.52 -12.39 18.66
C VAL A 126 14.16 -11.03 18.43
N GLY A 127 15.49 -10.93 18.55
CA GLY A 127 16.25 -9.73 18.22
C GLY A 127 16.01 -9.28 16.79
N PHE A 128 16.14 -10.19 15.82
CA PHE A 128 15.94 -9.91 14.39
C PHE A 128 14.55 -9.32 14.10
N ALA A 129 13.49 -9.92 14.67
CA ALA A 129 12.14 -9.42 14.49
C ALA A 129 11.94 -8.04 15.11
N ASN A 130 12.48 -7.80 16.31
CA ASN A 130 12.38 -6.51 16.98
C ASN A 130 13.15 -5.40 16.25
N GLU A 131 14.35 -5.70 15.76
CA GLU A 131 15.21 -4.77 15.01
C GLU A 131 14.60 -4.36 13.66
N ASN A 132 13.93 -5.30 12.98
CA ASN A 132 13.37 -5.06 11.65
C ASN A 132 11.88 -4.67 11.65
N PHE A 133 11.24 -4.60 12.82
CA PHE A 133 9.81 -4.28 12.89
C PHE A 133 9.48 -2.89 12.33
N ALA A 134 10.26 -1.88 12.69
CA ALA A 134 10.04 -0.52 12.18
C ALA A 134 10.19 -0.45 10.64
N LEU A 135 11.12 -1.21 10.08
CA LEU A 135 11.36 -1.27 8.64
C LEU A 135 10.18 -1.91 7.88
N VAL A 136 9.56 -2.94 8.45
CA VAL A 136 8.38 -3.57 7.82
C VAL A 136 7.11 -2.72 7.96
N GLU A 137 7.04 -1.84 8.97
CA GLU A 137 5.93 -0.91 9.18
C GLU A 137 6.02 0.39 8.37
N GLU A 138 7.23 0.87 8.10
CA GLU A 138 7.49 2.15 7.40
C GLU A 138 6.67 2.34 6.12
N PRO A 139 6.53 1.33 5.22
CA PRO A 139 5.70 1.45 4.02
C PRO A 139 4.26 1.91 4.26
N PHE A 140 3.66 1.46 5.37
CA PHE A 140 2.28 1.79 5.74
C PHE A 140 2.19 3.20 6.30
N GLU A 141 3.13 3.57 7.15
CA GLU A 141 3.21 4.91 7.72
C GLU A 141 3.44 5.98 6.65
N LEU A 142 4.32 5.71 5.67
CA LEU A 142 4.53 6.59 4.51
C LEU A 142 3.24 6.72 3.68
N PHE A 143 2.53 5.63 3.42
CA PHE A 143 1.25 5.70 2.73
C PHE A 143 0.24 6.57 3.49
N PHE A 144 0.12 6.39 4.82
CA PHE A 144 -0.81 7.20 5.61
C PHE A 144 -0.44 8.70 5.55
N GLN A 145 0.84 9.04 5.63
CA GLN A 145 1.31 10.42 5.51
C GLN A 145 0.95 11.03 4.15
N GLU A 146 1.22 10.30 3.06
CA GLU A 146 0.90 10.75 1.70
C GLU A 146 -0.61 10.90 1.49
N TYR A 147 -1.40 9.98 2.05
CA TYR A 147 -2.86 10.06 1.93
C TYR A 147 -3.45 11.21 2.75
N GLU A 148 -2.91 11.50 3.94
CA GLU A 148 -3.28 12.72 4.70
C GLU A 148 -2.95 13.99 3.92
N GLN A 149 -1.78 14.02 3.28
CA GLN A 149 -1.37 15.16 2.47
C GLN A 149 -2.31 15.34 1.28
N TYR A 150 -2.61 14.26 0.57
CA TYR A 150 -3.61 14.27 -0.50
C TYR A 150 -4.96 14.81 -0.04
N GLN A 151 -5.48 14.37 1.12
CA GLN A 151 -6.75 14.86 1.65
C GLN A 151 -6.74 16.36 1.93
N ARG A 152 -5.63 16.88 2.49
CA ARG A 152 -5.46 18.32 2.72
C ARG A 152 -5.40 19.11 1.42
N ASP A 153 -4.63 18.63 0.45
CA ASP A 153 -4.45 19.32 -0.83
C ASP A 153 -5.74 19.30 -1.65
N SER A 154 -6.46 18.19 -1.65
CA SER A 154 -7.80 18.04 -2.24
C SER A 154 -8.78 19.03 -1.62
N ALA A 155 -8.86 19.10 -0.29
CA ALA A 155 -9.74 20.05 0.39
C ALA A 155 -9.35 21.52 0.13
N ALA A 156 -8.05 21.83 0.07
CA ALA A 156 -7.57 23.17 -0.25
C ALA A 156 -7.89 23.59 -1.69
N TRP A 157 -7.78 22.64 -2.64
CA TRP A 157 -8.19 22.85 -4.02
C TRP A 157 -9.71 23.08 -4.09
N ASP A 158 -10.51 22.28 -3.39
CA ASP A 158 -11.98 22.42 -3.36
C ASP A 158 -12.43 23.75 -2.78
N ALA A 159 -11.79 24.22 -1.72
CA ALA A 159 -12.07 25.53 -1.14
C ALA A 159 -11.79 26.68 -2.13
N LYS A 160 -10.77 26.53 -2.99
CA LYS A 160 -10.36 27.57 -3.94
C LYS A 160 -11.13 27.51 -5.26
N TRP A 161 -11.44 26.31 -5.73
CA TRP A 161 -11.82 26.05 -7.12
C TRP A 161 -13.09 25.22 -7.26
N GLY A 162 -13.58 24.61 -6.18
CA GLY A 162 -14.70 23.66 -6.21
C GLY A 162 -16.01 24.26 -6.71
N ALA A 163 -16.22 25.57 -6.53
CA ALA A 163 -17.39 26.28 -7.08
C ALA A 163 -17.32 26.46 -8.60
N MET A 164 -16.13 26.53 -9.18
CA MET A 164 -15.91 26.76 -10.61
C MET A 164 -15.81 25.44 -11.38
N PHE A 165 -15.10 24.45 -10.84
CA PHE A 165 -14.76 23.22 -11.54
C PHE A 165 -15.40 21.95 -10.93
N GLY A 166 -16.23 22.11 -9.88
CA GLY A 166 -16.78 20.99 -9.12
C GLY A 166 -15.80 20.45 -8.06
N GLN A 167 -16.29 19.59 -7.17
CA GLN A 167 -15.46 19.01 -6.10
C GLN A 167 -14.39 18.07 -6.67
N SER A 168 -13.25 18.00 -6.00
CA SER A 168 -12.12 17.12 -6.29
C SER A 168 -12.49 15.70 -5.90
N GLN A 169 -13.22 15.06 -6.80
CA GLN A 169 -13.63 13.69 -6.62
C GLN A 169 -12.44 12.75 -6.86
N PRO A 170 -12.28 11.67 -6.07
CA PRO A 170 -11.36 10.59 -6.42
C PRO A 170 -11.63 10.18 -7.87
N GLY A 171 -10.58 9.97 -8.67
CA GLY A 171 -10.72 9.78 -10.13
C GLY A 171 -11.76 8.73 -10.55
N TRP A 172 -11.99 7.70 -9.73
CA TRP A 172 -13.06 6.72 -9.96
C TRP A 172 -14.48 7.31 -9.89
N VAL A 173 -14.76 8.21 -8.94
CA VAL A 173 -16.07 8.88 -8.82
C VAL A 173 -16.28 9.83 -10.00
N ALA A 174 -15.25 10.60 -10.38
CA ALA A 174 -15.29 11.45 -11.57
C ALA A 174 -15.54 10.62 -12.86
N VAL A 175 -14.91 9.45 -12.99
CA VAL A 175 -15.12 8.51 -14.09
C VAL A 175 -16.53 7.94 -14.11
N GLN A 176 -17.07 7.54 -12.97
CA GLN A 176 -18.44 7.00 -12.89
C GLN A 176 -19.49 8.08 -13.18
N GLU A 177 -19.29 9.29 -12.67
CA GLU A 177 -20.16 10.43 -12.95
C GLU A 177 -20.08 10.85 -14.42
N ALA A 178 -18.89 10.86 -15.02
CA ALA A 178 -18.71 11.09 -16.45
C ALA A 178 -19.46 10.03 -17.28
N ARG A 179 -19.33 8.74 -16.93
CA ARG A 179 -20.12 7.66 -17.56
C ARG A 179 -21.62 7.87 -17.41
N ALA A 180 -22.09 8.23 -16.22
CA ALA A 180 -23.51 8.49 -15.96
C ALA A 180 -24.05 9.68 -16.76
N LYS A 181 -23.21 10.68 -17.04
CA LYS A 181 -23.52 11.87 -17.87
C LYS A 181 -23.28 11.65 -19.37
N GLY A 182 -22.90 10.43 -19.79
CA GLY A 182 -22.58 10.12 -21.18
C GLY A 182 -21.33 10.83 -21.72
N ILE A 183 -20.47 11.35 -20.83
CA ILE A 183 -19.19 11.93 -21.20
C ILE A 183 -18.24 10.79 -21.60
N PRO A 184 -17.60 10.83 -22.78
CA PRO A 184 -16.68 9.77 -23.20
C PRO A 184 -15.54 9.60 -22.20
N VAL A 185 -15.44 8.40 -21.60
CA VAL A 185 -14.32 8.03 -20.72
C VAL A 185 -13.43 7.04 -21.46
N PRO A 186 -12.10 7.28 -21.52
CA PRO A 186 -11.19 6.35 -22.15
C PRO A 186 -11.31 4.96 -21.54
N THR A 187 -11.46 3.95 -22.41
CA THR A 187 -11.67 2.55 -22.02
C THR A 187 -10.55 1.70 -22.62
N ALA A 188 -9.91 0.89 -21.78
CA ALA A 188 -8.81 0.02 -22.20
C ALA A 188 -9.26 -0.91 -23.34
N GLY A 189 -8.45 -1.01 -24.40
CA GLY A 189 -8.74 -1.83 -25.58
C GLY A 189 -9.73 -1.24 -26.60
N THR A 190 -10.29 -0.05 -26.34
CA THR A 190 -11.22 0.63 -27.27
C THR A 190 -10.85 2.07 -27.54
N SER A 191 -10.35 2.80 -26.55
CA SER A 191 -9.86 4.17 -26.72
C SER A 191 -8.38 4.17 -27.08
N ASP A 192 -7.97 5.10 -27.94
CA ASP A 192 -6.57 5.34 -28.26
C ASP A 192 -5.78 5.70 -26.98
N PRO A 193 -4.83 4.87 -26.54
CA PRO A 193 -4.06 5.13 -25.32
C PRO A 193 -3.16 6.37 -25.43
N SER A 194 -2.82 6.81 -26.65
CA SER A 194 -2.02 8.02 -26.84
C SER A 194 -2.80 9.29 -26.52
N ALA A 195 -4.14 9.25 -26.60
CA ALA A 195 -5.02 10.35 -26.27
C ALA A 195 -5.27 10.51 -24.75
N THR A 196 -4.82 9.57 -23.92
CA THR A 196 -4.99 9.60 -22.45
C THR A 196 -3.75 10.07 -21.71
N LEU A 197 -2.64 10.30 -22.42
CA LEU A 197 -1.39 10.78 -21.86
C LEU A 197 -1.21 12.26 -22.16
N ALA A 198 -0.86 13.06 -21.14
CA ALA A 198 -0.49 14.46 -21.34
C ALA A 198 0.79 14.63 -22.17
N ASN A 199 1.62 13.58 -22.25
CA ASN A 199 2.78 13.49 -23.11
C ASN A 199 2.81 12.07 -23.70
N PRO A 200 2.66 11.87 -25.03
CA PRO A 200 2.59 10.54 -25.62
C PRO A 200 3.87 9.76 -25.33
N ALA A 201 3.77 8.69 -24.54
CA ALA A 201 4.89 7.74 -24.41
C ALA A 201 5.06 7.03 -25.75
N ALA A 202 6.30 6.98 -26.28
CA ALA A 202 6.57 6.20 -27.47
C ALA A 202 6.22 4.73 -27.21
N THR A 203 5.34 4.18 -28.05
CA THR A 203 4.98 2.77 -28.02
C THR A 203 6.25 1.92 -28.12
N ALA A 204 6.53 1.07 -27.13
CA ALA A 204 7.71 0.20 -27.16
C ALA A 204 7.55 -0.98 -28.14
N GLY A 205 6.33 -1.19 -28.65
CA GLY A 205 5.95 -2.22 -29.62
C GLY A 205 4.45 -2.53 -29.52
N MET A 206 3.94 -3.40 -30.39
CA MET A 206 2.59 -3.95 -30.29
C MET A 206 2.67 -5.47 -30.13
N VAL A 207 1.83 -6.03 -29.26
CA VAL A 207 1.62 -7.48 -29.11
C VAL A 207 0.25 -7.80 -29.66
N THR A 208 0.19 -8.69 -30.65
CA THR A 208 -1.09 -9.15 -31.20
C THR A 208 -1.74 -10.13 -30.25
N ASP A 209 -2.94 -9.81 -29.80
CA ASP A 209 -3.78 -10.71 -29.01
C ASP A 209 -4.07 -11.98 -29.84
N PRO A 210 -3.72 -13.17 -29.34
CA PRO A 210 -3.85 -14.42 -30.09
C PRO A 210 -5.30 -14.91 -30.27
N GLU A 211 -6.26 -14.42 -29.47
CA GLU A 211 -7.68 -14.78 -29.60
C GLU A 211 -8.44 -13.79 -30.49
N THR A 212 -8.13 -12.50 -30.37
CA THR A 212 -8.89 -11.43 -31.06
C THR A 212 -8.18 -10.83 -32.27
N GLY A 213 -6.88 -11.09 -32.44
CA GLY A 213 -6.05 -10.53 -33.51
C GLY A 213 -5.77 -9.03 -33.36
N VAL A 214 -6.18 -8.41 -32.25
CA VAL A 214 -6.01 -6.97 -31.99
C VAL A 214 -4.56 -6.69 -31.61
N ALA A 215 -3.93 -5.74 -32.29
CA ALA A 215 -2.59 -5.27 -31.94
C ALA A 215 -2.67 -4.38 -30.69
N VAL A 216 -2.26 -4.91 -29.54
CA VAL A 216 -2.27 -4.20 -28.26
C VAL A 216 -0.93 -3.47 -28.08
N PRO A 217 -0.93 -2.13 -27.97
CA PRO A 217 0.30 -1.37 -27.75
C PRO A 217 0.89 -1.65 -26.35
N VAL A 218 2.17 -2.01 -26.31
CA VAL A 218 2.92 -2.18 -25.05
C VAL A 218 3.45 -0.82 -24.62
N VAL A 219 2.84 -0.30 -23.55
CA VAL A 219 3.35 0.88 -22.85
C VAL A 219 4.32 0.41 -21.77
N PRO A 220 5.62 0.75 -21.83
CA PRO A 220 6.57 0.33 -20.82
C PRO A 220 6.19 1.01 -19.49
N VAL A 221 5.78 0.21 -18.50
CA VAL A 221 5.54 0.69 -17.13
C VAL A 221 6.90 0.93 -16.48
N GLN A 222 7.26 2.19 -16.29
CA GLN A 222 8.39 2.55 -15.43
C GLN A 222 7.90 2.48 -13.98
N GLU A 223 8.36 1.47 -13.22
CA GLU A 223 7.97 1.29 -11.80
C GLU A 223 8.33 2.48 -10.88
N ASN A 224 9.16 3.41 -11.38
CA ASN A 224 9.58 4.63 -10.69
C ASN A 224 8.96 5.93 -11.25
N PHE A 225 8.02 5.83 -12.19
CA PHE A 225 7.40 7.01 -12.79
C PHE A 225 6.26 7.52 -11.92
N VAL A 226 6.47 8.70 -11.33
CA VAL A 226 5.39 9.51 -10.75
C VAL A 226 4.83 10.34 -11.89
N SER A 227 3.60 10.05 -12.32
CA SER A 227 2.89 10.91 -13.26
C SER A 227 2.74 12.30 -12.66
N GLN A 228 3.25 13.32 -13.34
CA GLN A 228 2.93 14.70 -12.96
C GLN A 228 1.42 14.91 -13.19
N PRO A 229 0.71 15.56 -12.24
CA PRO A 229 -0.71 15.84 -12.41
C PRO A 229 -0.90 16.67 -13.68
N VAL A 230 -1.92 16.32 -14.46
CA VAL A 230 -2.35 17.11 -15.62
C VAL A 230 -2.78 18.48 -15.08
N VAL A 231 -2.02 19.52 -15.40
CA VAL A 231 -2.40 20.90 -15.09
C VAL A 231 -3.36 21.35 -16.18
N GLU A 232 -4.62 21.59 -15.80
CA GLU A 232 -5.59 22.22 -16.69
C GLU A 232 -5.09 23.62 -17.06
N PRO A 233 -4.95 23.96 -18.35
CA PRO A 233 -4.48 25.28 -18.75
C PRO A 233 -5.53 26.33 -18.35
N VAL A 234 -5.16 27.21 -17.41
CA VAL A 234 -5.98 28.35 -17.00
C VAL A 234 -6.09 29.29 -18.21
N ALA A 235 -7.31 29.55 -18.68
CA ALA A 235 -7.55 30.52 -19.74
C ALA A 235 -7.01 31.90 -19.32
N SER A 236 -6.01 32.42 -20.03
CA SER A 236 -5.61 33.81 -19.89
C SER A 236 -6.70 34.67 -20.54
N GLY A 237 -7.38 35.48 -19.74
CA GLY A 237 -8.39 36.40 -20.23
C GLY A 237 -7.80 37.32 -21.29
N GLN A 238 -8.38 37.29 -22.49
CA GLN A 238 -8.13 38.30 -23.51
C GLN A 238 -8.84 39.61 -23.12
N ASP A 239 -8.18 40.40 -22.28
CA ASP A 239 -8.38 41.85 -22.30
C ASP A 239 -7.53 42.42 -23.44
N GLY A 240 -8.18 42.79 -24.54
CA GLY A 240 -7.53 43.29 -25.74
C GLY A 240 -8.47 44.17 -26.55
N SER A 241 -8.65 45.40 -26.07
CA SER A 241 -9.33 46.52 -26.71
C SER A 241 -9.07 46.65 -28.22
N THR A 242 -10.14 46.79 -29.00
CA THR A 242 -10.13 47.16 -30.42
C THR A 242 -9.59 48.58 -30.61
N PRO A 243 -8.57 48.84 -31.46
CA PRO A 243 -8.29 50.18 -31.93
C PRO A 243 -9.20 50.52 -33.12
N ARG A 244 -9.58 51.80 -33.20
CA ARG A 244 -10.32 52.43 -34.31
C ARG A 244 -9.57 52.35 -35.64
#